data_AF-A0A5C7FWQ1-F1
#
_entry.id   AF-A0A5C7FWQ1-F1
#
_cell.length_a   1.000
_cell.length_b   1.000
_cell.length_c   1.000
_cell.angle_alpha   90.00
_cell.angle_beta   90.00
_cell.angle_gamma   90.00
#
_symmetry.space_group_name_H-M   'P 1'
#
loop_
_entity.id
_entity.type
_entity.pdbx_description
1 polymer ?
#
loop_
_entity_poly.entity_id
_entity_poly.type
_entity_poly.pdbx_seq_one_letter_code
_entity_poly.pdbx_strand_id
1 'polypeptide(L)'
;MDLNIHISKKGTRVVKASELHRALGLNDNHYQTNVRHWLKDIYQFSDGIRRPEGMKDFARDPRSKGNVVPEYYLCLEFGKLIALSSKSKVKQSVATRLSKEEDVYPEHVQLSVTETLELLEQVKALARITCQKAAESRHLAYYTRKRGSAEYWNHYRREQIVGCTMADLREQLRLRNEKVAAKADLRELISRVDAHDLIRIGIIDHYAAMGNSLPYSQQLGNLAKELAKQLRLEIVDDREGELLFAPPADVDVLRKMQRAAA
;
A
#
# COMPACT_ATOMS: atom_id res chain seq x y z
N MET A 1 -9.07 -27.46 -8.33
CA MET A 1 -8.79 -26.85 -7.01
C MET A 1 -8.79 -25.35 -7.27
N ASP A 2 -9.97 -24.78 -7.42
CA ASP A 2 -10.16 -23.55 -8.21
C ASP A 2 -10.51 -22.39 -7.29
N LEU A 3 -9.53 -21.96 -6.49
CA LEU A 3 -9.63 -20.70 -5.76
C LEU A 3 -9.00 -19.61 -6.61
N ASN A 4 -9.81 -18.66 -7.07
CA ASN A 4 -9.34 -17.54 -7.88
C ASN A 4 -9.07 -16.33 -7.00
N ILE A 5 -7.95 -15.66 -7.24
CA ILE A 5 -7.61 -14.41 -6.58
C ILE A 5 -8.03 -13.26 -7.48
N HIS A 6 -8.95 -12.45 -6.98
CA HIS A 6 -9.47 -11.29 -7.66
C HIS A 6 -8.71 -10.05 -7.18
N ILE A 7 -8.46 -9.10 -8.07
CA ILE A 7 -7.81 -7.83 -7.75
C ILE A 7 -8.85 -6.72 -7.84
N SER A 8 -9.07 -6.01 -6.75
CA SER A 8 -9.98 -4.87 -6.71
C SER A 8 -9.44 -3.71 -7.56
N LYS A 9 -10.30 -2.74 -7.92
CA LYS A 9 -9.86 -1.51 -8.62
C LYS A 9 -8.78 -0.74 -7.84
N LYS A 10 -8.73 -0.90 -6.52
CA LYS A 10 -7.72 -0.29 -5.62
C LYS A 10 -6.46 -1.15 -5.47
N GLY A 11 -6.41 -2.33 -6.08
CA GLY A 11 -5.28 -3.25 -6.01
C GLY A 11 -5.33 -4.26 -4.87
N THR A 12 -6.31 -4.19 -3.98
CA THR A 12 -6.54 -5.17 -2.89
C THR A 12 -6.84 -6.54 -3.47
N ARG A 13 -6.22 -7.58 -2.93
CA ARG A 13 -6.41 -8.95 -3.41
C ARG A 13 -7.42 -9.66 -2.53
N VAL A 14 -8.41 -10.26 -3.17
CA VAL A 14 -9.56 -10.83 -2.49
C VAL A 14 -9.96 -12.16 -3.10
N VAL A 15 -10.56 -13.02 -2.28
CA VAL A 15 -11.22 -14.25 -2.71
C VAL A 15 -12.72 -14.14 -2.45
N LYS A 16 -13.54 -14.81 -3.27
CA LYS A 16 -14.97 -14.90 -2.97
C LYS A 16 -15.22 -15.93 -1.87
N ALA A 17 -16.17 -15.64 -1.00
CA ALA A 17 -16.55 -16.55 0.07
C ALA A 17 -17.11 -17.86 -0.50
N SER A 18 -17.88 -17.82 -1.59
CA SER A 18 -18.35 -19.03 -2.29
C SER A 18 -17.22 -19.89 -2.87
N GLU A 19 -16.23 -19.25 -3.50
CA GLU A 19 -15.06 -19.93 -4.07
C GLU A 19 -14.19 -20.55 -2.97
N LEU A 20 -13.98 -19.82 -1.85
CA LEU A 20 -13.26 -20.33 -0.69
C LEU A 20 -13.99 -21.50 -0.02
N HIS A 21 -15.31 -21.40 0.17
CA HIS A 21 -16.13 -22.46 0.77
C HIS A 21 -16.08 -23.75 -0.05
N ARG A 22 -16.22 -23.65 -1.37
CA ARG A 22 -16.05 -24.78 -2.30
C ARG A 22 -14.63 -25.34 -2.29
N ALA A 23 -13.61 -24.47 -2.28
CA ALA A 23 -12.21 -24.89 -2.21
C ALA A 23 -11.88 -25.64 -0.90
N LEU A 24 -12.57 -25.31 0.19
CA LEU A 24 -12.49 -26.03 1.46
C LEU A 24 -13.29 -27.34 1.47
N GLY A 25 -14.04 -27.66 0.41
CA GLY A 25 -14.84 -28.89 0.33
C GLY A 25 -15.94 -28.95 1.39
N LEU A 26 -16.47 -27.80 1.80
CA LEU A 26 -17.55 -27.70 2.77
C LEU A 26 -18.90 -27.95 2.09
N ASN A 27 -19.90 -28.40 2.84
CA ASN A 27 -21.23 -28.67 2.28
C ASN A 27 -21.92 -27.37 1.84
N ASP A 28 -22.30 -27.28 0.56
CA ASP A 28 -22.94 -26.11 -0.05
C ASP A 28 -24.24 -25.70 0.66
N ASN A 29 -25.00 -26.66 1.21
CA ASN A 29 -26.22 -26.37 1.98
C ASN A 29 -25.94 -25.56 3.26
N HIS A 30 -24.71 -25.64 3.79
CA HIS A 30 -24.28 -24.91 4.97
C HIS A 30 -23.55 -23.61 4.64
N TYR A 31 -23.47 -23.22 3.37
CA TYR A 31 -22.76 -22.01 2.95
C TYR A 31 -23.15 -20.78 3.79
N GLN A 32 -24.44 -20.47 3.89
CA GLN A 32 -24.88 -19.28 4.62
C GLN A 32 -24.52 -19.32 6.11
N THR A 33 -24.68 -20.49 6.74
CA THR A 33 -24.37 -20.67 8.16
C THR A 33 -22.88 -20.53 8.40
N ASN A 34 -22.05 -21.14 7.55
CA ASN A 34 -20.60 -21.07 7.63
C ASN A 34 -20.12 -19.63 7.45
N VAL A 35 -20.60 -18.91 6.42
CA VAL A 35 -20.19 -17.52 6.19
C VAL A 35 -20.65 -16.61 7.33
N ARG A 36 -21.88 -16.75 7.84
CA ARG A 36 -22.34 -15.97 9.00
C ARG A 36 -21.48 -16.23 10.24
N HIS A 37 -21.05 -17.48 10.44
CA HIS A 37 -20.14 -17.82 11.52
C HIS A 37 -18.77 -17.18 11.28
N TRP A 38 -18.21 -17.31 10.07
CA TRP A 38 -16.92 -16.72 9.72
C TRP A 38 -16.86 -15.23 10.00
N LEU A 39 -17.90 -14.48 9.62
CA LEU A 39 -17.97 -13.02 9.82
C LEU A 39 -18.17 -12.59 11.29
N LYS A 40 -18.53 -13.51 12.19
CA LYS A 40 -18.79 -13.23 13.61
C LYS A 40 -17.76 -13.81 14.57
N ASP A 41 -16.95 -14.74 14.08
CA ASP A 41 -15.93 -15.42 14.88
C ASP A 41 -14.74 -14.51 15.18
N ILE A 42 -13.84 -14.97 16.04
CA ILE A 42 -12.66 -14.24 16.49
C ILE A 42 -11.43 -14.87 15.85
N TYR A 43 -10.57 -14.04 15.26
CA TYR A 43 -9.33 -14.49 14.62
C TYR A 43 -8.15 -13.65 15.09
N GLN A 44 -6.96 -14.23 14.95
CA GLN A 44 -5.69 -13.56 15.16
C GLN A 44 -5.23 -12.94 13.84
N PHE A 45 -5.67 -11.71 13.59
CA PHE A 45 -5.14 -10.88 12.51
C PHE A 45 -3.76 -10.33 12.88
N SER A 46 -3.05 -9.83 11.89
CA SER A 46 -1.75 -9.17 12.02
C SER A 46 -1.78 -7.96 12.96
N ASP A 47 -2.93 -7.28 13.05
CA ASP A 47 -3.16 -6.15 13.94
C ASP A 47 -3.77 -6.53 15.31
N GLY A 48 -4.00 -7.82 15.56
CA GLY A 48 -4.44 -8.33 16.86
C GLY A 48 -5.57 -9.36 16.80
N ILE A 49 -6.01 -9.80 17.99
CA ILE A 49 -7.11 -10.76 18.13
C ILE A 49 -8.44 -10.00 18.15
N ARG A 50 -9.24 -10.12 17.09
CA ARG A 50 -10.50 -9.38 16.92
C ARG A 50 -11.49 -10.11 16.00
N ARG A 51 -12.69 -9.55 15.90
CA ARG A 51 -13.67 -9.95 14.88
C ARG A 51 -13.34 -9.30 13.53
N PRO A 52 -13.73 -9.93 12.40
CA PRO A 52 -13.61 -9.32 11.08
C PRO A 52 -14.39 -8.01 10.97
N GLU A 53 -13.79 -7.02 10.33
CA GLU A 53 -14.33 -5.69 10.12
C GLU A 53 -14.75 -5.50 8.65
N GLY A 54 -15.95 -4.93 8.45
CA GLY A 54 -16.46 -4.61 7.13
C GLY A 54 -15.62 -3.52 6.45
N MET A 55 -15.44 -3.64 5.13
CA MET A 55 -14.59 -2.77 4.30
C MET A 55 -13.09 -2.82 4.61
N LYS A 56 -12.68 -3.66 5.56
CA LYS A 56 -11.28 -3.94 5.89
C LYS A 56 -10.95 -5.39 5.55
N ASP A 57 -11.54 -6.35 6.25
CA ASP A 57 -11.26 -7.78 6.06
C ASP A 57 -12.24 -8.43 5.07
N PHE A 58 -13.44 -7.86 4.94
CA PHE A 58 -14.43 -8.34 3.98
C PHE A 58 -15.33 -7.22 3.46
N ALA A 59 -15.88 -7.41 2.26
CA ALA A 59 -16.88 -6.54 1.67
C ALA A 59 -17.98 -7.37 1.01
N ARG A 60 -19.24 -6.95 1.14
CA ARG A 60 -20.35 -7.60 0.46
C ARG A 60 -20.37 -7.21 -1.01
N ASP A 61 -20.62 -8.17 -1.91
CA ASP A 61 -20.79 -7.86 -3.33
C ASP A 61 -22.04 -6.99 -3.52
N PRO A 62 -21.93 -5.76 -4.07
CA PRO A 62 -23.07 -4.90 -4.33
C PRO A 62 -24.14 -5.54 -5.24
N ARG A 63 -23.73 -6.43 -6.14
CA ARG A 63 -24.63 -7.15 -7.06
C ARG A 63 -25.42 -8.26 -6.37
N SER A 64 -25.01 -8.67 -5.17
CA SER A 64 -25.72 -9.64 -4.33
C SER A 64 -26.75 -9.00 -3.40
N LYS A 65 -26.97 -7.69 -3.51
CA LYS A 65 -27.95 -6.96 -2.70
C LYS A 65 -29.36 -7.30 -3.18
N GLY A 66 -30.05 -8.15 -2.41
CA GLY A 66 -31.39 -8.69 -2.74
C GLY A 66 -31.41 -10.18 -3.07
N ASN A 67 -30.25 -10.80 -3.29
CA ASN A 67 -30.17 -12.25 -3.50
C ASN A 67 -30.42 -13.00 -2.20
N VAL A 68 -31.05 -14.17 -2.32
CA VAL A 68 -31.29 -15.11 -1.20
C VAL A 68 -29.97 -15.50 -0.53
N VAL A 69 -28.90 -15.64 -1.33
CA VAL A 69 -27.55 -15.97 -0.86
C VAL A 69 -26.63 -14.74 -1.07
N PRO A 70 -26.17 -14.09 0.01
CA PRO A 70 -25.21 -12.99 -0.09
C PRO A 70 -23.82 -13.51 -0.46
N GLU A 71 -23.13 -12.77 -1.33
CA GLU A 71 -21.74 -13.02 -1.71
C GLU A 71 -20.81 -12.01 -1.03
N TYR A 72 -19.63 -12.47 -0.63
CA TYR A 72 -18.63 -11.65 0.05
C TYR A 72 -17.27 -11.80 -0.61
N TYR A 73 -16.57 -10.69 -0.72
CA TYR A 73 -15.14 -10.64 -0.99
C TYR A 73 -14.40 -10.61 0.34
N LEU A 74 -13.44 -11.50 0.51
CA LEU A 74 -12.61 -11.67 1.71
C LEU A 74 -11.17 -11.29 1.35
N CYS A 75 -10.48 -10.53 2.20
CA CYS A 75 -9.03 -10.34 2.02
C CYS A 75 -8.29 -11.68 2.18
N LEU A 76 -7.06 -11.76 1.65
CA LEU A 76 -6.29 -13.01 1.67
C LEU A 76 -5.99 -13.48 3.09
N GLU A 77 -5.63 -12.56 3.99
CA GLU A 77 -5.37 -12.85 5.41
C GLU A 77 -6.61 -13.49 6.06
N PHE A 78 -7.78 -12.87 5.88
CA PHE A 78 -9.01 -13.41 6.45
C PHE A 78 -9.39 -14.77 5.84
N GLY A 79 -9.23 -14.94 4.53
CA GLY A 79 -9.43 -16.23 3.87
C GLY A 79 -8.51 -17.32 4.40
N LYS A 80 -7.24 -16.99 4.69
CA LYS A 80 -6.26 -17.89 5.31
C LYS A 80 -6.69 -18.28 6.72
N LEU A 81 -7.12 -17.32 7.53
CA LEU A 81 -7.60 -17.54 8.89
C LEU A 81 -8.86 -18.43 8.91
N ILE A 82 -9.82 -18.19 8.00
CA ILE A 82 -10.99 -19.05 7.78
C ILE A 82 -10.57 -20.46 7.38
N ALA A 83 -9.62 -20.60 6.46
CA ALA A 83 -9.15 -21.92 6.04
C ALA A 83 -8.60 -22.69 7.25
N LEU A 84 -7.72 -22.07 8.04
CA LEU A 84 -7.11 -22.69 9.21
C LEU A 84 -8.13 -23.09 10.30
N SER A 85 -9.14 -22.25 10.54
CA SER A 85 -10.21 -22.51 11.53
C SER A 85 -11.25 -23.52 11.04
N SER A 86 -11.38 -23.73 9.72
CA SER A 86 -12.40 -24.60 9.14
C SER A 86 -12.15 -26.08 9.41
N LYS A 87 -13.25 -26.83 9.58
CA LYS A 87 -13.24 -28.31 9.66
C LYS A 87 -13.17 -28.95 8.27
N SER A 88 -12.05 -28.74 7.58
CA SER A 88 -11.80 -29.28 6.24
C SER A 88 -10.52 -30.14 6.20
N LYS A 89 -10.54 -31.22 5.43
CA LYS A 89 -9.36 -32.08 5.18
C LYS A 89 -8.30 -31.39 4.33
N VAL A 90 -8.69 -30.43 3.49
CA VAL A 90 -7.80 -29.72 2.56
C VAL A 90 -7.37 -28.34 3.08
N LYS A 91 -7.73 -28.00 4.32
CA LYS A 91 -7.53 -26.68 4.90
C LYS A 91 -6.08 -26.18 4.85
N GLN A 92 -5.12 -27.06 5.11
CA GLN A 92 -3.70 -26.70 5.09
C GLN A 92 -3.28 -26.30 3.68
N SER A 93 -3.65 -27.09 2.66
CA SER A 93 -3.31 -26.79 1.26
C SER A 93 -3.90 -25.45 0.81
N VAL A 94 -5.14 -25.15 1.19
CA VAL A 94 -5.80 -23.88 0.87
C VAL A 94 -5.12 -22.72 1.60
N ALA A 95 -4.85 -22.88 2.91
CA ALA A 95 -4.16 -21.86 3.71
C ALA A 95 -2.74 -21.59 3.21
N THR A 96 -1.96 -22.62 2.85
CA THR A 96 -0.62 -22.47 2.29
C THR A 96 -0.65 -21.73 0.95
N ARG A 97 -1.64 -21.99 0.10
CA ARG A 97 -1.80 -21.26 -1.17
C ARG A 97 -2.09 -19.77 -0.92
N LEU A 98 -3.02 -19.47 -0.02
CA LEU A 98 -3.34 -18.08 0.35
C LEU A 98 -2.15 -17.37 1.00
N SER A 99 -1.39 -18.07 1.86
CA SER A 99 -0.17 -17.54 2.49
C SER A 99 0.89 -17.22 1.45
N LYS A 100 1.18 -18.12 0.51
CA LYS A 100 2.16 -17.84 -0.56
C LYS A 100 1.79 -16.60 -1.36
N GLU A 101 0.51 -16.42 -1.61
CA GLU A 101 0.03 -15.25 -2.35
C GLU A 101 0.16 -13.97 -1.50
N GLU A 102 -0.12 -14.03 -0.21
CA GLU A 102 0.11 -12.96 0.76
C GLU A 102 1.60 -12.61 0.88
N ASP A 103 2.49 -13.59 0.99
CA ASP A 103 3.94 -13.41 1.09
C ASP A 103 4.52 -12.71 -0.15
N VAL A 104 3.99 -13.01 -1.34
CA VAL A 104 4.44 -12.36 -2.59
C VAL A 104 3.95 -10.92 -2.68
N TYR A 105 2.82 -10.56 -2.05
CA TYR A 105 2.40 -9.15 -1.99
C TYR A 105 1.78 -8.82 -0.62
N PRO A 106 2.61 -8.54 0.38
CA PRO A 106 2.11 -8.20 1.70
C PRO A 106 1.15 -6.99 1.62
N GLU A 107 0.12 -7.00 2.46
CA GLU A 107 -0.76 -5.84 2.67
C GLU A 107 -0.33 -5.05 3.92
N HIS A 108 0.45 -5.69 4.80
CA HIS A 108 0.99 -5.14 6.04
C HIS A 108 2.52 -5.17 6.05
N VAL A 109 3.13 -4.14 6.63
CA VAL A 109 4.58 -4.04 6.75
C VAL A 109 5.09 -4.95 7.86
N GLN A 110 5.82 -5.99 7.49
CA GLN A 110 6.59 -6.84 8.39
C GLN A 110 8.00 -6.93 7.83
N LEU A 111 8.93 -6.19 8.43
CA LEU A 111 10.31 -6.13 7.96
C LEU A 111 11.21 -6.90 8.90
N SER A 112 12.08 -7.72 8.33
CA SER A 112 13.28 -8.21 8.98
C SER A 112 14.25 -7.05 9.29
N VAL A 113 15.27 -7.34 10.09
CA VAL A 113 16.33 -6.35 10.41
C VAL A 113 17.00 -5.85 9.13
N THR A 114 17.33 -6.76 8.21
CA THR A 114 17.97 -6.42 6.93
C THR A 114 17.09 -5.52 6.07
N GLU A 115 15.80 -5.85 5.94
CA GLU A 115 14.85 -5.03 5.15
C GLU A 115 14.62 -3.66 5.80
N THR A 116 14.67 -3.58 7.13
CA THR A 116 14.58 -2.29 7.85
C THR A 116 15.79 -1.42 7.58
N LEU A 117 16.99 -1.99 7.56
CA LEU A 117 18.22 -1.27 7.22
C LEU A 117 18.23 -0.83 5.75
N GLU A 118 17.74 -1.66 4.84
CA GLU A 118 17.60 -1.29 3.43
C GLU A 118 16.60 -0.13 3.27
N LEU A 119 15.45 -0.18 3.94
CA LEU A 119 14.49 0.92 3.96
C LEU A 119 15.13 2.21 4.49
N LEU A 120 15.95 2.13 5.54
CA LEU A 120 16.67 3.28 6.10
C LEU A 120 17.58 3.95 5.07
N GLU A 121 18.32 3.17 4.29
CA GLU A 121 19.17 3.69 3.22
C GLU A 121 18.35 4.31 2.09
N GLN A 122 17.21 3.72 1.73
CA GLN A 122 16.28 4.30 0.75
C GLN A 122 15.66 5.62 1.24
N VAL A 123 15.33 5.72 2.53
CA VAL A 123 14.84 6.96 3.16
C VAL A 123 15.89 8.07 3.05
N LYS A 124 17.16 7.78 3.36
CA LYS A 124 18.27 8.73 3.19
C LYS A 124 18.50 9.10 1.73
N ALA A 125 18.37 8.15 0.80
CA ALA A 125 18.48 8.42 -0.63
C ALA A 125 17.36 9.36 -1.12
N LEU A 126 16.13 9.18 -0.64
CA LEU A 126 14.96 10.00 -0.98
C LEU A 126 14.93 11.40 -0.36
N ALA A 127 15.88 11.72 0.51
CA ALA A 127 16.15 13.11 0.88
C ALA A 127 16.54 13.96 -0.34
N ARG A 128 17.02 13.33 -1.43
CA ARG A 128 17.39 13.99 -2.69
C ARG A 128 16.22 14.09 -3.67
N ILE A 129 16.04 15.27 -4.27
CA ILE A 129 14.96 15.51 -5.24
C ILE A 129 15.10 14.63 -6.49
N THR A 130 16.32 14.33 -6.95
CA THR A 130 16.53 13.45 -8.12
C THR A 130 15.94 12.05 -7.89
N CYS A 131 16.16 11.47 -6.72
CA CYS A 131 15.60 10.17 -6.32
C CYS A 131 14.07 10.20 -6.27
N GLN A 132 13.49 11.27 -5.72
CA GLN A 132 12.04 11.44 -5.67
C GLN A 132 11.42 11.50 -7.06
N LYS A 133 12.02 12.29 -7.97
CA LYS A 133 11.56 12.40 -9.37
C LYS A 133 11.69 11.08 -10.12
N ALA A 134 12.79 10.34 -9.89
CA ALA A 134 12.99 9.05 -10.51
C ALA A 134 11.94 8.02 -10.02
N ALA A 135 11.64 8.00 -8.72
CA ALA A 135 10.58 7.15 -8.16
C ALA A 135 9.21 7.47 -8.77
N GLU A 136 8.83 8.75 -8.84
CA GLU A 136 7.58 9.21 -9.47
C GLU A 136 7.50 8.80 -10.95
N SER A 137 8.59 8.99 -11.70
CA SER A 137 8.67 8.60 -13.12
C SER A 137 8.49 7.09 -13.33
N ARG A 138 9.16 6.27 -12.50
CA ARG A 138 8.99 4.80 -12.50
C ARG A 138 7.55 4.39 -12.19
N HIS A 139 6.92 5.04 -11.21
CA HIS A 139 5.54 4.71 -10.85
C HIS A 139 4.57 5.11 -11.97
N LEU A 140 4.73 6.28 -12.58
CA LEU A 140 3.95 6.68 -13.74
C LEU A 140 4.07 5.67 -14.89
N ALA A 141 5.29 5.24 -15.22
CA ALA A 141 5.52 4.24 -16.27
C ALA A 141 4.83 2.90 -15.95
N TYR A 142 4.95 2.43 -14.72
CA TYR A 142 4.26 1.21 -14.25
C TYR A 142 2.72 1.35 -14.34
N TYR A 143 2.19 2.49 -13.88
CA TYR A 143 0.76 2.81 -13.93
C TYR A 143 0.23 2.83 -15.36
N THR A 144 0.91 3.55 -16.27
CA THR A 144 0.53 3.65 -17.68
C THR A 144 0.59 2.29 -18.36
N ARG A 145 1.60 1.47 -18.09
CA ARG A 145 1.70 0.10 -18.62
C ARG A 145 0.51 -0.77 -18.18
N LYS A 146 0.06 -0.62 -16.93
CA LYS A 146 -1.04 -1.43 -16.37
C LYS A 146 -2.43 -0.97 -16.82
N ARG A 147 -2.64 0.33 -17.03
CA ARG A 147 -3.94 0.90 -17.43
C ARG A 147 -4.07 1.24 -18.91
N GLY A 148 -2.97 1.30 -19.66
CA GLY A 148 -2.93 1.73 -21.05
C GLY A 148 -3.05 3.24 -21.26
N SER A 149 -3.13 4.05 -20.21
CA SER A 149 -3.23 5.52 -20.29
C SER A 149 -2.69 6.22 -19.04
N ALA A 150 -2.12 7.41 -19.25
CA ALA A 150 -1.62 8.30 -18.21
C ALA A 150 -2.64 9.36 -17.75
N GLU A 151 -3.78 9.53 -18.44
CA GLU A 151 -4.70 10.67 -18.23
C GLU A 151 -5.18 10.82 -16.78
N TYR A 152 -5.42 9.70 -16.09
CA TYR A 152 -5.92 9.70 -14.72
C TYR A 152 -4.80 9.66 -13.65
N TRP A 153 -3.53 9.72 -14.05
CA TRP A 153 -2.38 9.62 -13.14
C TRP A 153 -2.41 10.66 -12.03
N ASN A 154 -2.57 11.94 -12.38
CA ASN A 154 -2.54 13.04 -11.41
C ASN A 154 -3.64 12.90 -10.36
N HIS A 155 -4.83 12.47 -10.77
CA HIS A 155 -5.95 12.22 -9.87
C HIS A 155 -5.66 11.03 -8.95
N TYR A 156 -5.19 9.91 -9.53
CA TYR A 156 -4.81 8.72 -8.77
C TYR A 156 -3.74 9.03 -7.72
N ARG A 157 -2.63 9.67 -8.14
CA ARG A 157 -1.51 10.00 -7.26
C ARG A 157 -1.93 10.94 -6.14
N ARG A 158 -2.75 11.95 -6.45
CA ARG A 158 -3.33 12.85 -5.44
C ARG A 158 -4.10 12.08 -4.37
N GLU A 159 -5.03 11.22 -4.77
CA GLU A 159 -5.92 10.53 -3.82
C GLU A 159 -5.25 9.39 -3.05
N GLN A 160 -4.33 8.68 -3.71
CA GLN A 160 -3.79 7.43 -3.18
C GLN A 160 -2.41 7.59 -2.55
N ILE A 161 -1.66 8.63 -2.90
CA ILE A 161 -0.26 8.79 -2.49
C ILE A 161 -0.08 10.09 -1.72
N VAL A 162 -0.43 11.22 -2.33
CA VAL A 162 -0.22 12.54 -1.71
C VAL A 162 -1.18 12.75 -0.55
N GLY A 163 -2.47 12.47 -0.73
CA GLY A 163 -3.47 12.52 0.33
C GLY A 163 -3.96 13.94 0.68
N CYS A 164 -3.53 14.96 -0.07
CA CYS A 164 -3.96 16.35 0.12
C CYS A 164 -4.03 17.11 -1.21
N THR A 165 -4.69 18.26 -1.20
CA THR A 165 -4.75 19.19 -2.33
C THR A 165 -3.86 20.42 -2.10
N MET A 166 -3.52 21.14 -3.18
CA MET A 166 -2.81 22.42 -3.06
C MET A 166 -3.61 23.46 -2.24
N ALA A 167 -4.95 23.37 -2.25
CA ALA A 167 -5.80 24.24 -1.44
C ALA A 167 -5.63 23.94 0.06
N ASP A 168 -5.63 22.66 0.43
CA ASP A 168 -5.42 22.22 1.81
C ASP A 168 -4.05 22.68 2.35
N LEU A 169 -3.00 22.53 1.54
CA LEU A 169 -1.64 22.95 1.91
C LEU A 169 -1.55 24.47 2.10
N ARG A 170 -2.16 25.24 1.19
CA ARG A 170 -2.19 26.72 1.30
C ARG A 170 -2.95 27.18 2.53
N GLU A 171 -4.06 26.51 2.86
CA GLU A 171 -4.83 26.82 4.05
C GLU A 171 -4.04 26.51 5.33
N GLN A 172 -3.34 25.38 5.39
CA GLN A 172 -2.46 25.06 6.52
C GLN A 172 -1.34 26.10 6.71
N LEU A 173 -0.72 26.55 5.63
CA LEU A 173 0.32 27.58 5.68
C LEU A 173 -0.26 28.94 6.08
N ARG A 174 -1.46 29.28 5.60
CA ARG A 174 -2.18 30.50 6.01
C ARG A 174 -2.47 30.50 7.51
N LEU A 175 -2.92 29.37 8.07
CA LEU A 175 -3.15 29.21 9.51
C LEU A 175 -1.86 29.34 10.35
N ARG A 176 -0.69 29.04 9.76
CA ARG A 176 0.64 29.25 10.37
C ARG A 176 1.21 30.65 10.13
N ASN A 177 0.46 31.56 9.49
CA ASN A 177 0.91 32.90 9.07
C ASN A 177 2.10 32.89 8.09
N GLU A 178 2.27 31.81 7.33
CA GLU A 178 3.32 31.71 6.32
C GLU A 178 2.83 32.23 4.96
N LYS A 179 3.57 33.18 4.38
CA LYS A 179 3.29 33.70 3.03
C LYS A 179 3.91 32.80 1.98
N VAL A 180 3.11 32.41 1.00
CA VAL A 180 3.54 31.57 -0.11
C VAL A 180 3.30 32.27 -1.44
N ALA A 181 4.23 32.08 -2.38
CA ALA A 181 4.08 32.60 -3.73
C ALA A 181 2.87 31.96 -4.43
N ALA A 182 2.14 32.76 -5.22
CA ALA A 182 1.00 32.25 -6.00
C ALA A 182 1.41 31.15 -7.00
N LYS A 183 2.66 31.19 -7.48
CA LYS A 183 3.24 30.23 -8.42
C LYS A 183 3.91 29.01 -7.77
N ALA A 184 3.83 28.86 -6.44
CA ALA A 184 4.44 27.73 -5.74
C ALA A 184 3.88 26.40 -6.26
N ASP A 185 4.78 25.46 -6.53
CA ASP A 185 4.42 24.12 -6.98
C ASP A 185 3.99 23.23 -5.80
N LEU A 186 3.47 22.03 -6.10
CA LEU A 186 3.02 21.10 -5.08
C LEU A 186 4.18 20.67 -4.15
N ARG A 187 5.39 20.46 -4.68
CA ARG A 187 6.54 20.01 -3.88
C ARG A 187 6.98 21.09 -2.89
N GLU A 188 7.03 22.34 -3.33
CA GLU A 188 7.33 23.50 -2.50
C GLU A 188 6.31 23.65 -1.37
N LEU A 189 5.00 23.52 -1.68
CA LEU A 189 3.94 23.58 -0.69
C LEU A 189 4.07 22.46 0.35
N ILE A 190 4.28 21.22 -0.08
CA ILE A 190 4.50 20.08 0.82
C ILE A 190 5.74 20.31 1.68
N SER A 191 6.85 20.77 1.08
CA SER A 191 8.10 21.00 1.79
C SER A 191 7.97 22.00 2.94
N ARG A 192 7.16 23.06 2.76
CA ARG A 192 6.90 24.06 3.80
C ARG A 192 5.98 23.54 4.90
N VAL A 193 4.99 22.71 4.55
CA VAL A 193 4.07 22.12 5.54
C VAL A 193 4.76 21.05 6.37
N ASP A 194 5.42 20.10 5.70
CA ASP A 194 6.16 18.98 6.26
C ASP A 194 7.09 18.35 5.21
N ALA A 195 8.37 18.71 5.25
CA ALA A 195 9.39 18.23 4.31
C ALA A 195 9.54 16.70 4.28
N HIS A 196 9.31 16.01 5.41
CA HIS A 196 9.42 14.55 5.48
C HIS A 196 8.31 13.84 4.70
N ASP A 197 7.22 14.54 4.39
CA ASP A 197 6.14 14.00 3.56
C ASP A 197 6.59 13.77 2.12
N LEU A 198 7.62 14.49 1.64
CA LEU A 198 8.24 14.21 0.35
C LEU A 198 8.94 12.86 0.32
N ILE A 199 9.57 12.45 1.43
CA ILE A 199 10.19 11.12 1.57
C ILE A 199 9.11 10.04 1.64
N ARG A 200 8.04 10.27 2.41
CA ARG A 200 6.86 9.39 2.46
C ARG A 200 6.33 9.11 1.05
N ILE A 201 6.07 10.17 0.29
CA ILE A 201 5.55 10.08 -1.08
C ILE A 201 6.53 9.33 -1.98
N GLY A 202 7.83 9.65 -1.88
CA GLY A 202 8.88 8.98 -2.66
C GLY A 202 8.96 7.48 -2.41
N ILE A 203 8.83 7.03 -1.15
CA ILE A 203 8.81 5.60 -0.80
C ILE A 203 7.57 4.93 -1.36
N ILE A 204 6.39 5.56 -1.23
CA ILE A 204 5.15 5.01 -1.80
C ILE A 204 5.29 4.83 -3.31
N ASP A 205 5.77 5.86 -4.02
CA ASP A 205 6.01 5.79 -5.46
C ASP A 205 7.03 4.69 -5.81
N HIS A 206 8.11 4.57 -5.04
CA HIS A 206 9.14 3.57 -5.29
C HIS A 206 8.61 2.14 -5.20
N TYR A 207 7.92 1.80 -4.11
CA TYR A 207 7.41 0.44 -3.88
C TYR A 207 6.21 0.12 -4.76
N ALA A 208 5.34 1.10 -5.05
CA ALA A 208 4.24 0.92 -5.98
C ALA A 208 4.75 0.67 -7.42
N ALA A 209 5.84 1.33 -7.84
CA ALA A 209 6.49 1.07 -9.13
C ALA A 209 7.08 -0.34 -9.23
N MET A 210 7.52 -0.93 -8.11
CA MET A 210 7.97 -2.32 -8.03
C MET A 210 6.81 -3.34 -8.09
N GLY A 211 5.56 -2.87 -8.09
CA GLY A 211 4.37 -3.71 -8.17
C GLY A 211 3.82 -4.15 -6.81
N ASN A 212 4.33 -3.61 -5.70
CA ASN A 212 3.78 -3.87 -4.38
C ASN A 212 2.34 -3.34 -4.24
N SER A 213 1.61 -3.89 -3.27
CA SER A 213 0.26 -3.41 -2.96
C SER A 213 0.33 -1.95 -2.49
N LEU A 214 -0.70 -1.17 -2.82
CA LEU A 214 -0.80 0.21 -2.38
C LEU A 214 -0.89 0.33 -0.84
N PRO A 215 -1.69 -0.49 -0.12
CA PRO A 215 -1.72 -0.46 1.34
C PRO A 215 -0.34 -0.69 1.98
N TYR A 216 0.43 -1.65 1.46
CA TYR A 216 1.78 -1.91 1.93
C TYR A 216 2.72 -0.75 1.66
N SER A 217 2.68 -0.19 0.45
CA SER A 217 3.49 0.95 0.06
C SER A 217 3.18 2.18 0.94
N GLN A 218 1.90 2.41 1.27
CA GLN A 218 1.45 3.47 2.18
C GLN A 218 1.97 3.27 3.61
N GLN A 219 1.89 2.05 4.15
CA GLN A 219 2.44 1.72 5.46
C GLN A 219 3.96 1.92 5.50
N LEU A 220 4.68 1.49 4.45
CA LEU A 220 6.12 1.74 4.32
C LEU A 220 6.44 3.22 4.25
N GLY A 221 5.66 3.99 3.49
CA GLY A 221 5.80 5.44 3.44
C GLY A 221 5.65 6.07 4.83
N ASN A 222 4.64 5.66 5.59
CA ASN A 222 4.41 6.19 6.94
C ASN A 222 5.56 5.84 7.89
N LEU A 223 6.06 4.61 7.85
CA LEU A 223 7.25 4.21 8.59
C LEU A 223 8.47 5.04 8.17
N ALA A 224 8.68 5.21 6.87
CA ALA A 224 9.78 6.01 6.32
C ALA A 224 9.72 7.48 6.75
N LYS A 225 8.52 8.05 6.85
CA LYS A 225 8.31 9.40 7.38
C LYS A 225 8.78 9.52 8.82
N GLU A 226 8.41 8.56 9.66
CA GLU A 226 8.85 8.54 11.06
C GLU A 226 10.36 8.33 11.18
N LEU A 227 10.96 7.44 10.38
CA LEU A 227 12.42 7.28 10.30
C LEU A 227 13.11 8.59 9.88
N ALA A 228 12.59 9.27 8.87
CA ALA A 228 13.16 10.53 8.39
C ALA A 228 13.12 11.63 9.47
N LYS A 229 12.04 11.71 10.25
CA LYS A 229 11.94 12.63 11.40
C LYS A 229 12.96 12.30 12.50
N GLN A 230 13.09 11.02 12.85
CA GLN A 230 14.06 10.58 13.87
C GLN A 230 15.50 10.88 13.46
N LEU A 231 15.81 10.70 12.17
CA LEU A 231 17.10 11.04 11.59
C LEU A 231 17.29 12.54 11.30
N ARG A 232 16.23 13.36 11.43
CA ARG A 232 16.21 14.79 11.10
C ARG A 232 16.71 15.07 9.69
N LEU A 233 16.21 14.32 8.73
CA LEU A 233 16.65 14.45 7.34
C LEU A 233 16.13 15.74 6.71
N GLU A 234 17.04 16.48 6.09
CA GLU A 234 16.70 17.64 5.29
C GLU A 234 16.57 17.25 3.82
N ILE A 235 15.60 17.87 3.13
CA ILE A 235 15.42 17.65 1.69
C ILE A 235 16.42 18.51 0.94
N VAL A 236 17.20 17.88 0.07
CA VAL A 236 18.26 18.53 -0.71
C VAL A 236 17.91 18.53 -2.19
N ASP A 237 18.01 19.71 -2.80
CA ASP A 237 17.90 19.86 -4.25
C ASP A 237 19.24 19.57 -4.92
N ASP A 238 19.47 18.30 -5.23
CA ASP A 238 20.72 17.81 -5.81
C ASP A 238 20.78 17.95 -7.34
N ARG A 239 19.87 18.72 -7.94
CA ARG A 239 19.82 18.91 -9.40
C ARG A 239 20.90 19.85 -9.93
N GLU A 240 21.38 20.77 -9.09
CA GLU A 240 22.37 21.79 -9.47
C GLU A 240 23.78 21.52 -8.90
N GLY A 241 24.01 20.35 -8.29
CA GLY A 241 25.35 19.85 -7.96
C GLY A 241 25.85 20.10 -6.54
N GLU A 242 25.10 20.80 -5.69
CA GLU A 242 25.46 20.93 -4.27
C GLU A 242 25.02 19.69 -3.47
N LEU A 243 25.97 18.77 -3.24
CA LEU A 243 25.78 17.54 -2.46
C LEU A 243 26.39 17.61 -1.06
N LEU A 244 27.00 18.74 -0.68
CA LEU A 244 27.76 18.91 0.56
C LEU A 244 26.96 18.63 1.84
N PHE A 245 25.64 18.85 1.80
CA PHE A 245 24.74 18.66 2.94
C PHE A 245 23.78 17.47 2.76
N ALA A 246 23.94 16.70 1.67
CA ALA A 246 23.07 15.56 1.42
C ALA A 246 23.40 14.41 2.41
N PRO A 247 22.39 13.78 3.05
CA PRO A 247 22.64 12.69 3.98
C PRO A 247 23.46 11.56 3.34
N PRO A 248 24.47 11.01 4.03
CA PRO A 248 25.24 9.89 3.51
C PRO A 248 24.31 8.69 3.38
N ALA A 249 24.12 8.21 2.15
CA ALA A 249 23.36 7.04 1.81
C ALA A 249 24.26 6.05 1.08
N ASP A 250 23.97 4.76 1.21
CA ASP A 250 24.65 3.73 0.44
C ASP A 250 24.65 4.07 -1.08
N VAL A 251 25.83 3.99 -1.70
CA VAL A 251 26.05 4.42 -3.09
C VAL A 251 25.27 3.56 -4.08
N ASP A 252 25.15 2.26 -3.81
CA ASP A 252 24.44 1.34 -4.69
C ASP A 252 22.93 1.53 -4.56
N VAL A 253 22.43 1.77 -3.34
CA VAL A 253 21.03 2.17 -3.12
C VAL A 253 20.73 3.49 -3.82
N LEU A 254 21.60 4.50 -3.69
CA LEU A 254 21.43 5.78 -4.35
C LEU A 254 21.35 5.63 -5.88
N ARG A 255 22.29 4.90 -6.49
CA ARG A 255 22.27 4.62 -7.93
C ARG A 255 21.01 3.92 -8.37
N LYS A 256 20.53 2.92 -7.61
CA LYS A 256 19.25 2.24 -7.89
C LYS A 256 18.08 3.22 -7.83
N MET A 257 18.06 4.09 -6.83
CA MET A 257 16.99 5.05 -6.61
C MET A 257 16.94 6.16 -7.66
N GLN A 258 18.07 6.57 -8.22
CA GLN A 258 18.16 7.60 -9.26
C GLN A 258 17.83 7.12 -10.67
N ARG A 259 17.82 5.80 -10.93
CA ARG A 259 17.50 5.27 -12.27
C ARG A 259 16.08 5.63 -12.68
N ALA A 260 15.92 6.48 -13.69
CA ALA A 260 14.60 6.77 -14.26
C ALA A 260 13.96 5.52 -14.91
N ALA A 261 12.66 5.59 -15.19
CA ALA A 261 12.00 4.56 -15.99
C ALA A 261 12.67 4.46 -17.37
N ALA A 262 12.92 3.23 -17.84
CA ALA A 262 13.32 2.95 -19.22
C ALA A 262 12.10 2.89 -20.14
#